data_AF-A0A7S2ULG2-F1
#
_entry.id   AF-A0A7S2ULG2-F1
#
_cell.length_a   1.000
_cell.length_b   1.000
_cell.length_c   1.000
_cell.angle_alpha   90.00
_cell.angle_beta   90.00
_cell.angle_gamma   90.00
#
_symmetry.space_group_name_H-M   'P 1'
#
loop_
_entity.id
_entity.type
_entity.pdbx_description
1 polymer ?
#
loop_
_entity_poly.entity_id
_entity_poly.type
_entity_poly.pdbx_seq_one_letter_code
_entity_poly.pdbx_strand_id
1 'polypeptide(L)'
;PSNAIDLCMTMMEREPDPNQESKKEDSFVLNGPVVEVAMRCLGEQNRIEDAEKLFQWAMRQNNSVLNTSVFCSLFEMYKRDNRRSEALDLVKQCIQAENGSCDSAGVNLLLVRAIDWPRRSRDGKMRETVSIYRSMLKVILASCEDGFEPTFKVWQRLIIASSQVARTEATWDIVRKSCLGMLKHLPSSFPDSRLLKIGLDAAEKTEDVDLAAEFLSRAWNKQQHMDEQRL
;
A
#
# COMPACT_ATOMS: atom_id res chain seq x y z
N PRO A 1 -19.35 21.68 4.30
CA PRO A 1 -18.08 21.04 4.70
C PRO A 1 -17.95 20.84 6.22
N SER A 2 -18.18 21.86 7.07
CA SER A 2 -18.11 21.69 8.53
C SER A 2 -19.18 20.73 9.07
N ASN A 3 -20.40 20.77 8.51
CA ASN A 3 -21.51 19.92 8.95
C ASN A 3 -21.20 18.41 8.98
N ALA A 4 -20.32 17.91 8.10
CA ALA A 4 -19.93 16.49 8.11
C ALA A 4 -18.96 16.15 9.25
N ILE A 5 -18.02 17.05 9.54
CA ILE A 5 -17.14 16.92 10.72
C ILE A 5 -17.99 17.03 11.98
N ASP A 6 -18.83 18.07 12.08
CA ASP A 6 -19.65 18.34 13.27
C ASP A 6 -20.59 17.16 13.57
N LEU A 7 -21.19 16.56 12.53
CA LEU A 7 -22.01 15.36 12.65
C LEU A 7 -21.19 14.16 13.15
N CYS A 8 -20.03 13.87 12.54
CA CYS A 8 -19.15 12.78 12.97
C CYS A 8 -18.68 12.95 14.42
N MET A 9 -18.23 14.14 14.79
CA MET A 9 -17.76 14.43 16.15
C MET A 9 -18.89 14.31 17.18
N THR A 10 -20.08 14.84 16.87
CA THR A 10 -21.26 14.69 17.75
C THR A 10 -21.65 13.22 17.93
N MET A 11 -21.52 12.39 16.90
CA MET A 11 -21.83 10.97 16.99
C MET A 11 -20.78 10.17 17.76
N MET A 12 -19.50 10.58 17.70
CA MET A 12 -18.43 9.99 18.51
C MET A 12 -18.62 10.26 20.01
N GLU A 13 -19.14 11.43 20.39
CA GLU A 13 -19.41 11.78 21.79
C GLU A 13 -20.59 10.99 22.39
N ARG A 14 -21.45 10.42 21.54
CA ARG A 14 -22.64 9.64 21.94
C ARG A 14 -22.36 8.13 21.99
N GLU A 15 -21.15 7.70 22.38
CA GLU A 15 -20.78 6.27 22.41
C GLU A 15 -21.91 5.41 23.03
N PRO A 16 -22.33 4.32 22.36
CA PRO A 16 -23.35 3.45 22.92
C PRO A 16 -22.80 2.77 24.19
N ASP A 17 -23.50 2.96 25.31
CA ASP A 17 -23.19 2.30 26.58
C ASP A 17 -23.24 0.77 26.37
N PRO A 18 -22.12 0.05 26.57
CA PRO A 18 -22.07 -1.40 26.35
C PRO A 18 -22.98 -2.19 27.31
N ASN A 19 -23.53 -1.55 28.35
CA ASN A 19 -24.44 -2.16 29.31
C ASN A 19 -25.93 -1.86 29.05
N GLN A 20 -26.27 -1.09 28.00
CA GLN A 20 -27.67 -0.86 27.63
C GLN A 20 -28.14 -1.87 26.57
N GLU A 21 -28.64 -3.02 27.02
CA GLU A 21 -29.56 -3.83 26.22
C GLU A 21 -30.91 -3.11 26.08
N SER A 22 -31.04 -2.12 25.21
CA SER A 22 -32.38 -1.66 24.81
C SER A 22 -32.43 -0.86 23.51
N LYS A 23 -33.34 -1.33 22.64
CA LYS A 23 -34.03 -0.64 21.52
C LYS A 23 -33.23 -0.44 20.23
N LYS A 24 -33.49 -1.36 19.29
CA LYS A 24 -33.19 -1.30 17.84
C LYS A 24 -33.98 -0.22 17.07
N GLU A 25 -34.34 0.89 17.71
CA GLU A 25 -35.01 2.00 17.03
C GLU A 25 -34.05 3.18 16.99
N ASP A 26 -33.60 3.48 15.77
CA ASP A 26 -32.73 4.58 15.36
C ASP A 26 -31.29 4.58 15.91
N SER A 27 -30.59 3.44 15.82
CA SER A 27 -29.12 3.51 15.76
C SER A 27 -28.74 4.24 14.47
N PHE A 28 -28.45 5.53 14.55
CA PHE A 28 -27.91 6.30 13.44
C PHE A 28 -26.56 5.69 13.05
N VAL A 29 -26.55 4.83 12.05
CA VAL A 29 -25.31 4.30 11.47
C VAL A 29 -24.78 5.34 10.50
N LEU A 30 -23.65 5.95 10.83
CA LEU A 30 -22.91 6.80 9.90
C LEU A 30 -22.59 5.99 8.64
N ASN A 31 -23.00 6.50 7.47
CA ASN A 31 -22.69 5.85 6.21
C ASN A 31 -21.27 6.24 5.74
N GLY A 32 -20.61 5.33 5.00
CA GLY A 32 -19.24 5.52 4.50
C GLY A 32 -18.98 6.87 3.81
N PRO A 33 -19.91 7.40 2.98
CA PRO A 33 -19.71 8.70 2.33
C PRO A 33 -19.52 9.88 3.30
N VAL A 34 -20.21 9.90 4.44
CA VAL A 34 -20.08 11.00 5.42
C VAL A 34 -18.71 10.94 6.10
N VAL A 35 -18.24 9.73 6.45
CA VAL A 35 -16.89 9.54 7.02
C VAL A 35 -15.82 9.96 6.01
N GLU A 36 -15.97 9.59 4.73
CA GLU A 36 -15.04 10.01 3.67
C GLU A 36 -14.96 11.54 3.53
N VAL A 37 -16.10 12.23 3.52
CA VAL A 37 -16.15 13.70 3.46
C VAL A 37 -15.49 14.31 4.69
N ALA A 38 -15.81 13.83 5.88
CA ALA A 38 -15.22 14.31 7.13
C ALA A 38 -13.69 14.11 7.14
N MET A 39 -13.21 12.93 6.76
CA MET A 39 -11.77 12.61 6.68
C MET A 39 -11.02 13.53 5.73
N ARG A 40 -11.59 13.81 4.56
CA ARG A 40 -11.02 14.79 3.62
C ARG A 40 -10.97 16.19 4.20
N CYS A 41 -12.05 16.66 4.82
CA CYS A 41 -12.08 17.99 5.45
C CYS A 41 -11.10 18.11 6.63
N LEU A 42 -10.98 17.07 7.47
CA LEU A 42 -9.96 17.02 8.53
C LEU A 42 -8.55 17.06 7.95
N GLY A 43 -8.33 16.37 6.83
CA GLY A 43 -7.09 16.41 6.07
C GLY A 43 -6.77 17.80 5.51
N GLU A 44 -7.74 18.54 5.00
CA GLU A 44 -7.56 19.93 4.53
C GLU A 44 -7.26 20.89 5.68
N GLN A 45 -7.82 20.64 6.87
CA GLN A 45 -7.61 21.43 8.09
C GLN A 45 -6.36 21.01 8.89
N ASN A 46 -5.64 19.99 8.45
CA ASN A 46 -4.48 19.42 9.14
C ASN A 46 -4.77 18.97 10.59
N ARG A 47 -5.96 18.42 10.83
CA ARG A 47 -6.41 17.92 12.14
C ARG A 47 -6.23 16.40 12.22
N ILE A 48 -4.97 15.96 12.30
CA ILE A 48 -4.64 14.53 12.19
C ILE A 48 -5.16 13.72 13.39
N GLU A 49 -5.12 14.28 14.60
CA GLU A 49 -5.57 13.58 15.81
C GLU A 49 -7.08 13.31 15.77
N ASP A 50 -7.85 14.24 15.22
CA ASP A 50 -9.29 14.06 15.06
C ASP A 50 -9.61 13.08 13.92
N ALA A 51 -8.80 13.07 12.86
CA ALA A 51 -8.91 12.08 11.79
C ALA A 51 -8.60 10.67 12.29
N GLU A 52 -7.60 10.51 13.17
CA GLU A 52 -7.30 9.24 13.83
C GLU A 52 -8.43 8.77 14.71
N LYS A 53 -8.99 9.66 15.55
CA LYS A 53 -10.14 9.31 16.40
C LYS A 53 -11.35 8.89 15.56
N LEU A 54 -11.66 9.62 14.48
CA LEU A 54 -12.75 9.28 13.57
C LEU A 54 -12.50 7.92 12.89
N PHE A 55 -11.27 7.68 12.43
CA PHE A 55 -10.89 6.40 11.83
C PHE A 55 -11.04 5.24 12.80
N GLN A 56 -10.52 5.37 14.03
CA GLN A 56 -10.63 4.33 15.06
C GLN A 56 -12.07 4.08 15.49
N TRP A 57 -12.87 5.14 15.61
CA TRP A 57 -14.30 5.02 15.89
C TRP A 57 -15.01 4.26 14.76
N ALA A 58 -14.76 4.61 13.50
CA ALA A 58 -15.36 3.94 12.35
C ALA A 58 -14.96 2.46 12.25
N MET A 59 -13.70 2.12 12.55
CA MET A 59 -13.23 0.73 12.65
C MET A 59 -14.02 -0.07 13.70
N ARG A 60 -14.34 0.53 14.86
CA ARG A 60 -15.08 -0.15 15.94
C ARG A 60 -16.55 -0.37 15.62
N GLN A 61 -17.18 0.58 14.92
CA GLN A 61 -18.61 0.51 14.63
C GLN A 61 -18.90 -0.55 13.55
N ASN A 62 -18.22 -0.45 12.41
CA ASN A 62 -18.32 -1.40 11.32
C ASN A 62 -17.24 -1.10 10.27
N ASN A 63 -16.29 -2.01 10.05
CA ASN A 63 -15.24 -1.83 9.04
C ASN A 63 -15.78 -1.52 7.63
N SER A 64 -17.00 -1.94 7.28
CA SER A 64 -17.63 -1.63 5.98
C SER A 64 -17.84 -0.13 5.72
N VAL A 65 -17.76 0.71 6.75
CA VAL A 65 -17.82 2.19 6.62
C VAL A 65 -16.52 2.73 6.04
N LEU A 66 -15.41 2.00 6.16
CA LEU A 66 -14.07 2.43 5.75
C LEU A 66 -13.69 1.90 4.38
N ASN A 67 -13.80 2.77 3.37
CA ASN A 67 -13.32 2.50 2.03
C ASN A 67 -11.86 2.94 1.83
N THR A 68 -11.26 2.54 0.71
CA THR A 68 -9.87 2.90 0.38
C THR A 68 -9.61 4.41 0.33
N SER A 69 -10.62 5.24 0.02
CA SER A 69 -10.50 6.71 0.00
C SER A 69 -10.20 7.27 1.40
N VAL A 70 -10.82 6.70 2.43
CA VAL A 70 -10.54 7.04 3.84
C VAL A 70 -9.10 6.69 4.21
N PHE A 71 -8.66 5.47 3.90
CA PHE A 71 -7.26 5.05 4.12
C PHE A 71 -6.27 5.95 3.38
N CYS A 72 -6.55 6.30 2.12
CA CYS A 72 -5.71 7.20 1.34
C CYS A 72 -5.63 8.61 1.97
N SER A 73 -6.75 9.11 2.50
CA SER A 73 -6.80 10.43 3.15
C SER A 73 -5.95 10.47 4.41
N LEU A 74 -6.07 9.47 5.28
CA LEU A 74 -5.26 9.35 6.50
C LEU A 74 -3.78 9.10 6.18
N PHE A 75 -3.49 8.30 5.16
CA PHE A 75 -2.13 8.09 4.67
C PHE A 75 -1.46 9.41 4.24
N GLU A 76 -2.16 10.27 3.50
CA GLU A 76 -1.62 11.57 3.08
C GLU A 76 -1.43 12.55 4.26
N MET A 77 -2.20 12.39 5.36
CA MET A 77 -1.96 13.13 6.60
C MET A 77 -0.69 12.62 7.30
N TYR A 78 -0.56 11.31 7.53
CA TYR A 78 0.67 10.73 8.12
C TYR A 78 1.92 11.06 7.31
N LYS A 79 1.80 11.07 5.99
CA LYS A 79 2.88 11.45 5.09
C LYS A 79 3.30 12.91 5.26
N ARG A 80 2.36 13.84 5.46
CA ARG A 80 2.65 15.26 5.72
C ARG A 80 3.36 15.45 7.07
N ASP A 81 2.93 14.71 8.08
CA ASP A 81 3.50 14.78 9.44
C ASP A 81 4.71 13.85 9.65
N ASN A 82 5.18 13.20 8.59
CA ASN A 82 6.30 12.25 8.62
C ASN A 82 6.12 11.07 9.61
N ARG A 83 4.87 10.68 9.88
CA ARG A 83 4.45 9.57 10.76
C ARG A 83 4.53 8.23 10.04
N ARG A 84 5.75 7.77 9.80
CA ARG A 84 6.06 6.62 8.91
C ARG A 84 5.60 5.28 9.42
N SER A 85 5.69 5.05 10.74
CA SER A 85 5.26 3.77 11.32
C SER A 85 3.77 3.61 11.12
N GLU A 86 3.01 4.65 11.46
CA GLU A 86 1.56 4.69 11.38
C GLU A 86 1.07 4.60 9.93
N ALA A 87 1.77 5.23 8.98
CA ALA A 87 1.49 5.09 7.56
C ALA A 87 1.67 3.64 7.06
N LEU A 88 2.70 2.92 7.53
CA LEU A 88 2.91 1.52 7.15
C LEU A 88 1.89 0.59 7.81
N ASP A 89 1.57 0.82 9.08
CA ASP A 89 0.52 0.08 9.79
C ASP A 89 -0.85 0.29 9.12
N LEU A 90 -1.10 1.50 8.60
CA LEU A 90 -2.32 1.81 7.84
C LEU A 90 -2.39 1.06 6.51
N VAL A 91 -1.27 0.90 5.79
CA VAL A 91 -1.20 0.08 4.56
C VAL A 91 -1.54 -1.38 4.89
N LYS A 92 -0.98 -1.92 5.97
CA LYS A 92 -1.29 -3.29 6.42
C LYS A 92 -2.77 -3.46 6.75
N GLN A 93 -3.36 -2.52 7.49
CA GLN A 93 -4.79 -2.53 7.82
C GLN A 93 -5.66 -2.46 6.55
N CYS A 94 -5.27 -1.67 5.54
CA CYS A 94 -6.00 -1.57 4.28
C CYS A 94 -5.99 -2.89 3.49
N ILE A 95 -4.86 -3.59 3.44
CA ILE A 95 -4.77 -4.91 2.79
C ILE A 95 -5.62 -5.94 3.55
N GLN A 96 -5.59 -5.94 4.88
CA GLN A 96 -6.43 -6.85 5.69
C GLN A 96 -7.93 -6.59 5.53
N ALA A 97 -8.32 -5.39 5.09
CA ALA A 97 -9.70 -5.01 4.82
C ALA A 97 -10.12 -5.31 3.36
N GLU A 98 -9.24 -5.88 2.54
CA GLU A 98 -9.55 -6.32 1.18
C GLU A 98 -10.60 -7.44 1.21
N ASN A 99 -11.55 -7.40 0.27
CA ASN A 99 -12.76 -8.26 0.20
C ASN A 99 -13.86 -7.95 1.23
N GLY A 100 -13.67 -6.95 2.08
CA GLY A 100 -14.73 -6.40 2.94
C GLY A 100 -15.07 -4.97 2.54
N SER A 101 -14.21 -4.05 2.98
CA SER A 101 -14.47 -2.61 2.88
C SER A 101 -13.57 -1.89 1.89
N CYS A 102 -12.44 -2.49 1.52
CA CYS A 102 -11.52 -1.97 0.52
C CYS A 102 -11.56 -2.82 -0.76
N ASP A 103 -11.69 -2.16 -1.91
CA ASP A 103 -11.56 -2.82 -3.20
C ASP A 103 -10.07 -3.01 -3.57
N SER A 104 -9.77 -4.10 -4.29
CA SER A 104 -8.39 -4.45 -4.63
C SER A 104 -7.66 -3.37 -5.45
N ALA A 105 -8.37 -2.64 -6.31
CA ALA A 105 -7.76 -1.57 -7.11
C ALA A 105 -7.32 -0.39 -6.22
N GLY A 106 -8.13 -0.05 -5.22
CA GLY A 106 -7.82 0.92 -4.18
C GLY A 106 -6.63 0.50 -3.32
N VAL A 107 -6.60 -0.75 -2.84
CA VAL A 107 -5.47 -1.27 -2.06
C VAL A 107 -4.17 -1.18 -2.85
N ASN A 108 -4.19 -1.59 -4.12
CA ASN A 108 -3.06 -1.47 -5.03
C ASN A 108 -2.64 0.00 -5.27
N LEU A 109 -3.59 0.94 -5.34
CA LEU A 109 -3.31 2.37 -5.45
C LEU A 109 -2.59 2.89 -4.20
N LEU A 110 -3.05 2.52 -3.00
CA LEU A 110 -2.43 2.91 -1.75
C LEU A 110 -1.00 2.37 -1.64
N LEU A 111 -0.78 1.10 -2.03
CA LEU A 111 0.55 0.48 -2.08
C LEU A 111 1.50 1.26 -2.99
N VAL A 112 1.07 1.63 -4.20
CA VAL A 112 1.89 2.45 -5.11
C VAL A 112 2.25 3.79 -4.47
N ARG A 113 1.31 4.46 -3.80
CA ARG A 113 1.57 5.73 -3.10
C ARG A 113 2.58 5.56 -1.97
N ALA A 114 2.47 4.49 -1.20
CA ALA A 114 3.42 4.15 -0.15
C ALA A 114 4.83 3.91 -0.70
N ILE A 115 4.97 3.22 -1.86
CA ILE A 115 6.27 2.95 -2.48
C ILE A 115 6.92 4.24 -2.98
N ASP A 116 6.12 5.14 -3.54
CA ASP A 116 6.62 6.39 -4.11
C ASP A 116 6.92 7.45 -3.03
N TRP A 117 6.43 7.31 -1.81
CA TRP A 117 6.59 8.32 -0.74
C TRP A 117 8.05 8.59 -0.36
N PRO A 118 8.90 7.59 -0.04
CA PRO A 118 10.28 7.84 0.40
C PRO A 118 11.15 8.61 -0.60
N ARG A 119 10.77 8.63 -1.89
CA ARG A 119 11.49 9.35 -2.95
C ARG A 119 11.30 10.87 -2.90
N ARG A 120 10.29 11.36 -2.15
CA ARG A 120 9.90 12.78 -2.11
C ARG A 120 10.08 13.45 -0.75
N SER A 121 10.53 12.75 0.29
CA SER A 121 10.81 13.41 1.57
C SER A 121 12.06 14.26 1.44
N ARG A 122 11.92 15.58 1.65
CA ARG A 122 12.99 16.59 1.54
C ARG A 122 14.22 16.32 2.42
N ASP A 123 14.12 15.43 3.40
CA ASP A 123 15.13 15.27 4.45
C ASP A 123 16.33 14.38 4.07
N GLY A 124 16.38 13.81 2.86
CA GLY A 124 17.60 13.21 2.32
C GLY A 124 18.19 12.01 3.10
N LYS A 125 17.51 11.48 4.11
CA LYS A 125 18.00 10.36 4.92
C LYS A 125 17.82 9.03 4.20
N MET A 126 18.71 8.74 3.25
CA MET A 126 18.69 7.50 2.44
C MET A 126 18.61 6.20 3.27
N ARG A 127 19.25 6.18 4.45
CA ARG A 127 19.23 5.01 5.35
C ARG A 127 17.81 4.70 5.88
N GLU A 128 16.98 5.72 6.07
CA GLU A 128 15.59 5.53 6.48
C GLU A 128 14.74 4.98 5.32
N THR A 129 15.04 5.37 4.08
CA THR A 129 14.38 4.85 2.87
C THR A 129 14.56 3.35 2.69
N VAL A 130 15.77 2.82 2.94
CA VAL A 130 16.03 1.37 2.91
C VAL A 130 15.12 0.62 3.88
N SER A 131 14.97 1.14 5.11
CA SER A 131 14.11 0.54 6.15
C SER A 131 12.64 0.49 5.72
N ILE A 132 12.16 1.56 5.07
CA ILE A 132 10.80 1.62 4.55
C ILE A 132 10.59 0.55 3.48
N TYR A 133 11.46 0.48 2.46
CA TYR A 133 11.30 -0.53 1.40
C TYR A 133 11.40 -1.96 1.92
N ARG A 134 12.26 -2.21 2.92
CA ARG A 134 12.32 -3.51 3.58
C ARG A 134 11.01 -3.83 4.31
N SER A 135 10.43 -2.87 5.02
CA SER A 135 9.18 -3.06 5.77
C SER A 135 8.00 -3.25 4.83
N MET A 136 7.93 -2.47 3.75
CA MET A 136 6.91 -2.62 2.71
C MET A 136 6.99 -3.97 2.01
N LEU A 137 8.19 -4.42 1.65
CA LEU A 137 8.38 -5.75 1.06
C LEU A 137 7.90 -6.86 2.01
N LYS A 138 8.19 -6.75 3.31
CA LYS A 138 7.68 -7.71 4.32
C LYS A 138 6.16 -7.72 4.38
N VAL A 139 5.53 -6.54 4.39
CA VAL A 139 4.06 -6.42 4.39
C VAL A 139 3.48 -7.08 3.13
N ILE A 140 4.00 -6.74 1.95
CA ILE A 140 3.51 -7.29 0.68
C ILE A 140 3.67 -8.81 0.63
N LEU A 141 4.85 -9.34 0.97
CA LEU A 141 5.10 -10.78 0.93
C LEU A 141 4.22 -11.56 1.92
N ALA A 142 4.07 -11.07 3.15
CA ALA A 142 3.18 -11.69 4.14
C ALA A 142 1.73 -11.67 3.66
N SER A 143 1.27 -10.54 3.10
CA SER A 143 -0.08 -10.45 2.53
C SER A 143 -0.29 -11.39 1.35
N CYS A 144 0.74 -11.65 0.53
CA CYS A 144 0.64 -12.66 -0.52
C CYS A 144 0.47 -14.08 0.01
N GLU A 145 1.01 -14.40 1.19
CA GLU A 145 0.77 -15.68 1.87
C GLU A 145 -0.68 -15.76 2.39
N ASP A 146 -1.28 -14.63 2.74
CA ASP A 146 -2.68 -14.49 3.15
C ASP A 146 -3.66 -14.41 1.96
N GLY A 147 -3.19 -14.54 0.72
CA GLY A 147 -4.01 -14.59 -0.49
C GLY A 147 -4.22 -13.26 -1.22
N PHE A 148 -3.59 -12.16 -0.78
CA PHE A 148 -3.58 -10.91 -1.56
C PHE A 148 -2.69 -11.04 -2.80
N GLU A 149 -3.17 -10.56 -3.95
CA GLU A 149 -2.42 -10.55 -5.20
C GLU A 149 -2.07 -9.12 -5.64
N PRO A 150 -0.86 -8.62 -5.30
CA PRO A 150 -0.42 -7.31 -5.75
C PRO A 150 -0.25 -7.29 -7.27
N THR A 151 -0.75 -6.23 -7.89
CA THR A 151 -0.62 -6.03 -9.33
C THR A 151 0.83 -5.89 -9.78
N PHE A 152 1.08 -6.17 -11.06
CA PHE A 152 2.39 -5.94 -11.69
C PHE A 152 2.94 -4.53 -11.43
N LYS A 153 2.07 -3.52 -11.41
CA LYS A 153 2.44 -2.13 -11.17
C LYS A 153 3.02 -1.92 -9.76
N VAL A 154 2.50 -2.59 -8.74
CA VAL A 154 3.04 -2.51 -7.36
C VAL A 154 4.46 -3.08 -7.34
N TRP A 155 4.65 -4.29 -7.88
CA TRP A 155 5.96 -4.92 -7.96
C TRP A 155 6.97 -4.11 -8.77
N GLN A 156 6.59 -3.68 -9.98
CA GLN A 156 7.42 -2.85 -10.85
C GLN A 156 7.87 -1.58 -10.12
N ARG A 157 6.96 -0.91 -9.41
CA ARG A 157 7.28 0.30 -8.65
C ARG A 157 8.26 0.01 -7.51
N LEU A 158 8.05 -1.08 -6.77
CA LEU A 158 8.93 -1.46 -5.66
C LEU A 158 10.34 -1.81 -6.15
N ILE A 159 10.47 -2.60 -7.22
CA ILE A 159 11.75 -2.98 -7.82
C ILE A 159 12.50 -1.74 -8.31
N ILE A 160 11.82 -0.87 -9.06
CA ILE A 160 12.43 0.37 -9.57
C ILE A 160 12.87 1.27 -8.41
N ALA A 161 12.02 1.48 -7.41
CA ALA A 161 12.31 2.39 -6.31
C ALA A 161 13.46 1.87 -5.43
N SER A 162 13.42 0.59 -5.06
CA SER A 162 14.48 -0.06 -4.27
C SER A 162 15.81 -0.13 -5.01
N SER A 163 15.83 -0.35 -6.34
CA SER A 163 17.07 -0.39 -7.12
C SER A 163 17.82 0.94 -7.14
N GLN A 164 17.11 2.07 -7.07
CA GLN A 164 17.75 3.38 -7.00
C GLN A 164 18.52 3.57 -5.70
N VAL A 165 17.98 3.04 -4.60
CA VAL A 165 18.63 3.08 -3.28
C VAL A 165 19.72 2.03 -3.17
N ALA A 166 19.54 0.85 -3.78
CA ALA A 166 20.56 -0.19 -3.79
C ALA A 166 21.85 0.25 -4.51
N ARG A 167 21.76 1.14 -5.50
CA ARG A 167 22.92 1.71 -6.19
C ARG A 167 23.79 2.60 -5.31
N THR A 168 23.22 3.18 -4.25
CA THR A 168 23.93 4.07 -3.32
C THR A 168 24.33 3.35 -2.02
N GLU A 169 23.47 2.47 -1.50
CA GLU A 169 23.64 1.81 -0.19
C GLU A 169 24.00 0.32 -0.29
N ALA A 170 24.24 -0.20 -1.50
CA ALA A 170 24.53 -1.61 -1.78
C ALA A 170 23.46 -2.61 -1.26
N THR A 171 22.20 -2.19 -1.15
CA THR A 171 21.10 -3.01 -0.59
C THR A 171 20.37 -3.84 -1.65
N TRP A 172 21.12 -4.57 -2.48
CA TRP A 172 20.57 -5.35 -3.61
C TRP A 172 19.64 -6.50 -3.20
N ASP A 173 19.76 -7.02 -1.98
CA ASP A 173 18.87 -8.09 -1.45
C ASP A 173 17.38 -7.69 -1.48
N ILE A 174 17.04 -6.42 -1.25
CA ILE A 174 15.64 -5.96 -1.31
C ILE A 174 15.14 -6.02 -2.76
N VAL A 175 15.97 -5.60 -3.71
CA VAL A 175 15.65 -5.64 -5.15
C VAL A 175 15.45 -7.09 -5.59
N ARG A 176 16.41 -7.95 -5.24
CA ARG A 176 16.39 -9.39 -5.50
C ARG A 176 15.09 -10.04 -4.98
N LYS A 177 14.74 -9.84 -3.71
CA LYS A 177 13.52 -10.39 -3.11
C LYS A 177 12.25 -9.82 -3.74
N SER A 178 12.25 -8.55 -4.14
CA SER A 178 11.12 -7.94 -4.85
C SER A 178 10.94 -8.57 -6.23
N CYS A 179 12.03 -8.85 -6.94
CA CYS A 179 12.02 -9.55 -8.21
C CYS A 179 11.50 -10.99 -8.05
N LEU A 180 12.02 -11.75 -7.09
CA LEU A 180 11.55 -13.12 -6.81
C LEU A 180 10.05 -13.14 -6.45
N GLY A 181 9.59 -12.19 -5.63
CA GLY A 181 8.18 -12.03 -5.31
C GLY A 181 7.32 -11.77 -6.56
N MET A 182 7.73 -10.84 -7.41
CA MET A 182 7.03 -10.57 -8.68
C MET A 182 6.96 -11.81 -9.57
N LEU A 183 8.09 -12.51 -9.75
CA LEU A 183 8.17 -13.69 -10.62
C LEU A 183 7.29 -14.83 -10.10
N LYS A 184 7.27 -15.05 -8.78
CA LYS A 184 6.44 -16.07 -8.11
C LYS A 184 4.95 -15.78 -8.23
N HIS A 185 4.54 -14.54 -7.95
CA HIS A 185 3.12 -14.17 -7.87
C HIS A 185 2.53 -13.72 -9.21
N LEU A 186 3.36 -13.44 -10.21
CA LEU A 186 2.93 -13.05 -11.55
C LEU A 186 3.73 -13.85 -12.59
N PRO A 187 3.48 -15.17 -12.73
CA PRO A 187 4.27 -16.05 -13.60
C PRO A 187 4.14 -15.67 -15.08
N SER A 188 2.98 -15.15 -15.49
CA SER A 188 2.73 -14.65 -16.85
C SER A 188 3.20 -13.21 -17.08
N SER A 189 3.70 -12.52 -16.04
CA SER A 189 4.19 -11.15 -16.22
C SER A 189 5.53 -11.13 -16.92
N PHE A 190 5.60 -10.30 -17.96
CA PHE A 190 6.81 -10.07 -18.70
C PHE A 190 7.53 -8.83 -18.17
N PRO A 191 8.77 -8.96 -17.68
CA PRO A 191 9.55 -7.79 -17.37
C PRO A 191 9.77 -6.97 -18.64
N ASP A 192 9.53 -5.66 -18.56
CA ASP A 192 10.00 -4.75 -19.60
C ASP A 192 11.55 -4.71 -19.60
N SER A 193 12.14 -4.10 -20.62
CA SER A 193 13.62 -4.03 -20.74
C SER A 193 14.29 -3.39 -19.53
N ARG A 194 13.58 -2.49 -18.82
CA ARG A 194 14.08 -1.83 -17.62
C ARG A 194 14.08 -2.79 -16.44
N LEU A 195 13.00 -3.52 -16.21
CA LEU A 195 12.91 -4.53 -15.16
C LEU A 195 13.86 -5.70 -15.42
N LEU A 196 14.03 -6.11 -16.68
CA LEU A 196 15.03 -7.10 -17.07
C LEU A 196 16.43 -6.66 -16.64
N LYS A 197 16.83 -5.43 -17.00
CA LYS A 197 18.12 -4.89 -16.59
C LYS A 197 18.28 -4.84 -15.06
N ILE A 198 17.28 -4.34 -14.34
CA ILE A 198 17.34 -4.26 -12.87
C ILE A 198 17.40 -5.66 -12.24
N GLY A 199 16.67 -6.63 -12.78
CA GLY A 199 16.69 -8.02 -12.34
C GLY A 199 18.07 -8.66 -12.51
N LEU A 200 18.70 -8.45 -13.67
CA LEU A 200 20.06 -8.92 -13.94
C LEU A 200 21.11 -8.21 -13.07
N ASP A 201 21.01 -6.89 -12.89
CA ASP A 201 21.87 -6.13 -11.97
C ASP A 201 21.76 -6.71 -10.54
N ALA A 202 20.53 -6.99 -10.09
CA ALA A 202 20.29 -7.58 -8.76
C ALA A 202 20.89 -8.98 -8.65
N ALA A 203 20.65 -9.84 -9.65
CA ALA A 203 21.18 -11.19 -9.72
C ALA A 203 22.72 -11.20 -9.67
N GLU A 204 23.37 -10.34 -10.46
CA GLU A 204 24.83 -10.18 -10.45
C GLU A 204 25.34 -9.75 -9.06
N LYS A 205 24.72 -8.72 -8.47
CA LYS A 205 25.16 -8.15 -7.19
C LYS A 205 24.87 -9.04 -5.98
N THR A 206 23.96 -9.99 -6.10
CA THR A 206 23.66 -10.98 -5.05
C THR A 206 24.11 -12.39 -5.40
N GLU A 207 24.85 -12.57 -6.50
CA GLU A 207 25.32 -13.87 -7.01
C GLU A 207 24.18 -14.90 -7.15
N ASP A 208 22.98 -14.44 -7.54
CA ASP A 208 21.79 -15.27 -7.67
C ASP A 208 21.61 -15.72 -9.14
N VAL A 209 22.24 -16.84 -9.48
CA VAL A 209 22.20 -17.42 -10.83
C VAL A 209 20.78 -17.83 -11.24
N ASP A 210 19.97 -18.32 -10.30
CA ASP A 210 18.61 -18.76 -10.57
C ASP A 210 17.71 -17.58 -10.96
N LEU A 211 17.87 -16.44 -10.26
CA LEU A 211 17.19 -15.20 -10.62
C LEU A 211 17.57 -14.74 -12.03
N ALA A 212 18.87 -14.77 -12.38
CA ALA A 212 19.32 -14.40 -13.72
C ALA A 212 18.70 -15.33 -14.79
N ALA A 213 18.71 -16.63 -14.55
CA ALA A 213 18.15 -17.63 -15.47
C ALA A 213 16.66 -17.41 -15.70
N GLU A 214 15.88 -17.16 -14.64
CA GLU A 214 14.44 -16.91 -14.73
C GLU A 214 14.12 -15.66 -15.55
N PHE A 215 14.85 -14.55 -15.35
CA PHE A 215 14.65 -13.34 -16.14
C PHE A 215 15.00 -13.53 -17.61
N LEU A 216 16.11 -14.20 -17.91
CA LEU A 216 16.53 -14.48 -19.29
C LEU A 216 15.54 -15.43 -19.99
N SER A 217 15.06 -16.45 -19.29
CA SER A 217 14.05 -17.39 -19.81
C SER A 217 12.75 -16.66 -20.19
N ARG A 218 12.24 -15.79 -19.31
CA ARG A 218 11.03 -15.00 -19.62
C ARG A 218 11.22 -14.03 -20.78
N ALA A 219 12.40 -13.39 -20.87
CA ALA A 219 12.72 -12.50 -21.98
C ALA A 219 12.78 -13.27 -23.31
N TRP A 220 13.36 -14.46 -23.31
CA TRP A 220 13.43 -15.35 -24.47
C TRP A 220 12.03 -15.80 -24.93
N ASN A 221 11.20 -16.29 -24.02
CA ASN A 221 9.84 -16.73 -24.34
C ASN A 221 8.98 -15.60 -24.92
N LYS A 222 9.15 -14.37 -24.41
CA LYS A 222 8.49 -13.19 -24.98
C LYS A 222 8.90 -12.94 -26.43
N GLN A 223 10.20 -13.06 -26.72
CA GLN A 223 10.73 -12.86 -28.06
C GLN A 223 10.14 -13.87 -29.04
N GLN A 224 10.09 -15.15 -28.66
CA GLN A 224 9.50 -16.20 -29.49
C GLN A 224 8.03 -15.90 -29.84
N HIS A 225 7.21 -15.52 -28.86
CA HIS A 225 5.81 -15.15 -29.11
C HIS A 225 5.64 -13.93 -30.02
N MET A 226 6.54 -12.94 -29.93
CA MET A 226 6.50 -11.78 -30.83
C MET A 226 6.88 -12.15 -32.26
N ASP A 227 7.81 -13.10 -32.44
CA ASP A 227 8.22 -13.57 -33.75
C ASP A 227 7.14 -14.46 -34.40
N GLU A 228 6.43 -15.27 -33.61
CA GLU A 228 5.26 -16.04 -34.07
C GLU A 228 4.10 -15.16 -34.55
N GLN A 229 3.86 -14.01 -33.91
CA GLN A 229 2.80 -13.07 -34.32
C GLN A 229 3.12 -12.28 -35.59
N ARG A 230 4.36 -12.32 -36.06
CA ARG A 230 4.83 -11.60 -37.25
C ARG A 230 4.83 -12.44 -38.52
N LEU A 231 4.72 -13.76 -38.38
CA LEU A 231 4.64 -14.75 -39.47
C LEU A 231 3.18 -14.96 -39.89
#